data_AF-A0A672ME19-F1
#
_entry.id   AF-A0A672ME19-F1
#
_cell.length_a   1.000
_cell.length_b   1.000
_cell.length_c   1.000
_cell.angle_alpha   90.00
_cell.angle_beta   90.00
_cell.angle_gamma   90.00
#
_symmetry.space_group_name_H-M   'P 1'
#
loop_
_entity.id
_entity.type
_entity.pdbx_description
1 polymer ?
#
loop_
_entity_poly.entity_id
_entity_poly.type
_entity_poly.pdbx_seq_one_letter_code
_entity_poly.pdbx_strand_id
1 'polypeptide(L)'
;MCSSYSAVNVSHFVLARPSLQAIQNPNDLQLQEKAWNAVCPLVAKLKRFYEFSLRLGNPPYAPMQHLEREQALAKQFAEILHFTLSFDELKMTNPAIQNDFSYYRRTISRNRLNNQQLEAENEVNNEMANRMSLFYAEATPMLKTLSNATTKFVSENKTLPIEDTTDCLSTMACVCRVMLETPRNRLNNQQVSSQSAEIDT
;
A
#
# COMPACT_ATOMS: atom_id res chain seq x y z
N MET A 1 13.60 6.41 -13.22
CA MET A 1 12.50 5.49 -12.83
C MET A 1 12.55 5.04 -11.37
N CYS A 2 13.70 5.07 -10.66
CA CYS A 2 13.73 4.80 -9.20
C CYS A 2 12.99 5.84 -8.33
N SER A 3 12.81 7.08 -8.77
CA SER A 3 12.18 8.12 -7.93
C SER A 3 10.69 7.92 -7.62
N SER A 4 9.98 7.08 -8.37
CA SER A 4 8.53 6.90 -8.18
C SER A 4 8.20 6.01 -6.97
N TYR A 5 9.08 5.06 -6.65
CA TYR A 5 8.90 4.13 -5.51
C TYR A 5 9.36 4.77 -4.19
N SER A 6 10.39 5.63 -4.23
CA SER A 6 10.87 6.36 -3.04
C SER A 6 9.88 7.41 -2.51
N ALA A 7 8.87 7.80 -3.30
CA ALA A 7 7.90 8.82 -2.91
C ALA A 7 6.78 8.31 -1.99
N VAL A 8 6.66 6.98 -1.82
CA VAL A 8 5.64 6.37 -0.96
C VAL A 8 6.28 5.99 0.37
N ASN A 9 6.66 7.01 1.14
CA ASN A 9 7.22 6.84 2.48
C ASN A 9 6.11 6.33 3.43
N VAL A 10 6.20 5.06 3.82
CA VAL A 10 5.21 4.38 4.69
C VAL A 10 5.39 4.73 6.18
N SER A 11 6.52 5.38 6.54
CA SER A 11 6.92 5.71 7.91
C SER A 11 6.04 6.77 8.58
N HIS A 12 5.18 7.46 7.83
CA HIS A 12 4.30 8.54 8.32
C HIS A 12 2.82 8.13 8.40
N PHE A 13 2.56 6.89 8.83
CA PHE A 13 1.24 6.41 9.25
C PHE A 13 0.85 6.99 10.62
N VAL A 14 0.69 8.31 10.70
CA VAL A 14 0.18 8.97 11.93
C VAL A 14 -1.35 8.95 11.89
N LEU A 15 -1.95 8.36 12.93
CA LEU A 15 -3.39 8.10 13.03
C LEU A 15 -4.20 9.26 13.61
N ALA A 16 -5.42 9.39 13.11
CA ALA A 16 -6.42 10.32 13.61
C ALA A 16 -7.15 9.74 14.84
N ARG A 17 -6.54 9.87 16.03
CA ARG A 17 -7.23 9.68 17.33
C ARG A 17 -8.59 10.41 17.49
N PRO A 18 -8.88 11.54 16.81
CA PRO A 18 -10.14 12.26 16.99
C PRO A 18 -11.43 11.50 16.60
N SER A 19 -11.39 10.54 15.66
CA SER A 19 -12.60 9.90 15.11
C SER A 19 -13.46 9.19 16.17
N LEU A 20 -12.81 8.52 17.13
CA LEU A 20 -13.51 7.81 18.21
C LEU A 20 -14.24 8.76 19.17
N GLN A 21 -13.62 9.90 19.49
CA GLN A 21 -14.20 10.92 20.38
C GLN A 21 -15.42 11.59 19.73
N ALA A 22 -15.36 11.81 18.41
CA ALA A 22 -16.49 12.33 17.64
C ALA A 22 -17.66 11.33 17.57
N ILE A 23 -17.40 10.01 17.47
CA ILE A 23 -18.48 9.01 17.48
C ILE A 23 -19.19 8.96 18.84
N GLN A 24 -18.45 9.10 19.94
CA GLN A 24 -19.02 9.10 21.30
C GLN A 24 -19.83 10.37 21.60
N ASN A 25 -19.53 11.50 20.95
CA ASN A 25 -20.16 12.80 21.19
C ASN A 25 -20.73 13.38 19.88
N PRO A 26 -21.84 12.83 19.35
CA PRO A 26 -22.37 13.21 18.04
C PRO A 26 -22.90 14.66 17.97
N ASN A 27 -23.27 15.24 19.11
CA ASN A 27 -23.82 16.60 19.18
C ASN A 27 -22.72 17.68 19.36
N ASP A 28 -21.48 17.28 19.62
CA ASP A 28 -20.36 18.21 19.79
C ASP A 28 -19.76 18.56 18.41
N LEU A 29 -20.16 19.72 17.89
CA LEU A 29 -19.71 20.20 16.58
C LEU A 29 -18.19 20.41 16.50
N GLN A 30 -17.54 20.82 17.60
CA GLN A 30 -16.10 21.03 17.62
C GLN A 30 -15.34 19.70 17.49
N LEU A 31 -15.83 18.65 18.16
CA LEU A 31 -15.27 17.31 18.02
C LEU A 31 -15.51 16.72 16.62
N GLN A 32 -16.68 16.95 16.02
CA GLN A 32 -16.93 16.53 14.63
C GLN A 32 -15.98 17.22 13.65
N GLU A 33 -15.80 18.53 13.77
CA GLU A 33 -14.92 19.31 12.89
C GLU A 33 -13.45 18.89 13.06
N LYS A 34 -12.99 18.69 14.30
CA LYS A 34 -11.64 18.21 14.59
C LYS A 34 -11.39 16.81 14.01
N ALA A 35 -12.37 15.92 14.09
CA ALA A 35 -12.28 14.60 13.49
C ALA A 35 -12.27 14.65 11.96
N TRP A 36 -13.11 15.49 11.37
CA TRP A 36 -13.13 15.70 9.93
C TRP A 36 -11.79 16.22 9.40
N ASN A 37 -11.24 17.27 10.02
CA ASN A 37 -9.95 17.87 9.64
C ASN A 37 -8.77 16.90 9.79
N ALA A 38 -8.85 15.93 10.71
CA ALA A 38 -7.83 14.90 10.88
C ALA A 38 -7.98 13.75 9.86
N VAL A 39 -9.21 13.36 9.54
CA VAL A 39 -9.49 12.19 8.68
C VAL A 39 -9.33 12.52 7.18
N CYS A 40 -9.70 13.71 6.72
CA CYS A 40 -9.55 14.11 5.32
C CYS A 40 -8.14 13.88 4.74
N PRO A 41 -7.05 14.41 5.33
CA PRO A 41 -5.69 14.17 4.81
C PRO A 41 -5.25 12.71 4.92
N LEU A 42 -5.76 11.96 5.89
CA LEU A 42 -5.52 10.52 6.00
C LEU A 42 -6.16 9.79 4.80
N VAL A 43 -7.42 10.08 4.49
CA VAL A 43 -8.12 9.46 3.37
C VAL A 43 -7.47 9.80 2.02
N ALA A 44 -6.95 11.03 1.87
CA ALA A 44 -6.15 11.40 0.71
C ALA A 44 -4.91 10.51 0.55
N LYS A 45 -4.21 10.18 1.66
CA LYS A 45 -3.09 9.22 1.64
C LYS A 45 -3.57 7.81 1.31
N LEU A 46 -4.67 7.35 1.91
CA LEU A 46 -5.25 6.03 1.63
C LEU A 46 -5.64 5.89 0.16
N LYS A 47 -6.14 6.96 -0.46
CA LYS A 47 -6.43 7.01 -1.89
C LYS A 47 -5.16 6.83 -2.71
N ARG A 48 -4.08 7.56 -2.39
CA ARG A 48 -2.80 7.44 -3.10
C ARG A 48 -2.22 6.02 -3.02
N PHE A 49 -2.29 5.36 -1.86
CA PHE A 49 -1.85 3.96 -1.74
C PHE A 49 -2.71 3.01 -2.58
N TYR A 50 -4.03 3.20 -2.59
CA TYR A 50 -4.91 2.41 -3.44
C TYR A 50 -4.64 2.64 -4.93
N GLU A 51 -4.47 3.89 -5.37
CA GLU A 51 -4.10 4.20 -6.76
C GLU A 51 -2.73 3.61 -7.14
N PHE A 52 -1.79 3.59 -6.20
CA PHE A 52 -0.51 2.94 -6.37
C PHE A 52 -0.66 1.43 -6.55
N SER A 53 -1.54 0.76 -5.80
CA SER A 53 -1.80 -0.67 -5.97
C SER A 53 -2.35 -1.00 -7.37
N LEU A 54 -3.20 -0.12 -7.93
CA LEU A 54 -3.69 -0.27 -9.30
C LEU A 54 -2.57 -0.21 -10.34
N ARG A 55 -1.56 0.65 -10.13
CA ARG A 55 -0.37 0.74 -11.01
C ARG A 55 0.55 -0.47 -10.85
N LEU A 56 0.70 -0.99 -9.63
CA LEU A 56 1.44 -2.24 -9.39
C LEU A 56 0.78 -3.42 -10.12
N GLY A 57 -0.56 -3.49 -10.12
CA GLY A 57 -1.29 -4.57 -10.76
C GLY A 57 -1.35 -4.50 -12.29
N ASN A 58 -1.04 -3.35 -12.89
CA ASN A 58 -0.97 -3.17 -14.36
C ASN A 58 0.24 -2.28 -14.71
N PRO A 59 1.47 -2.80 -14.63
CA PRO A 59 2.65 -2.02 -14.94
C PRO A 59 2.60 -1.52 -16.41
N PRO A 60 2.84 -0.22 -16.68
CA PRO A 60 2.56 0.40 -17.98
C PRO A 60 3.48 -0.02 -19.13
N TYR A 61 4.41 -0.97 -18.96
CA TYR A 61 5.35 -1.35 -20.01
C TYR A 61 5.67 -2.84 -20.02
N ALA A 62 5.51 -3.48 -21.19
CA ALA A 62 6.18 -4.72 -21.53
C ALA A 62 7.69 -4.44 -21.66
N PRO A 63 8.56 -5.02 -20.83
CA PRO A 63 9.98 -4.73 -20.92
C PRO A 63 10.56 -5.59 -22.03
N MET A 64 10.76 -5.05 -23.25
CA MET A 64 11.52 -5.80 -24.28
C MET A 64 12.72 -5.18 -25.01
N GLN A 65 13.38 -4.08 -24.60
CA GLN A 65 14.72 -3.75 -25.16
C GLN A 65 15.78 -3.20 -24.16
N HIS A 66 16.50 -4.10 -23.45
CA HIS A 66 17.97 -4.07 -23.23
C HIS A 66 18.36 -5.13 -22.20
N LEU A 67 19.31 -6.00 -22.54
CA LEU A 67 19.66 -7.23 -21.84
C LEU A 67 20.85 -7.09 -20.85
N GLU A 68 20.89 -6.01 -20.06
CA GLU A 68 21.55 -5.99 -18.72
C GLU A 68 20.52 -6.31 -17.61
N ARG A 69 19.46 -7.00 -18.03
CA ARG A 69 18.08 -6.81 -17.57
C ARG A 69 17.71 -7.61 -16.34
N GLU A 70 18.31 -8.76 -16.10
CA GLU A 70 17.82 -9.66 -15.07
C GLU A 70 18.13 -9.15 -13.67
N GLN A 71 19.33 -8.60 -13.42
CA GLN A 71 19.67 -8.03 -12.11
C GLN A 71 18.87 -6.75 -11.82
N ALA A 72 18.71 -5.87 -12.81
CA ALA A 72 17.93 -4.64 -12.65
C ALA A 72 16.42 -4.94 -12.48
N LEU A 73 15.86 -5.87 -13.24
CA LEU A 73 14.48 -6.33 -13.09
C LEU A 73 14.27 -7.07 -11.77
N ALA A 74 15.19 -7.95 -11.37
CA ALA A 74 15.13 -8.66 -10.10
C ALA A 74 15.19 -7.67 -8.93
N LYS A 75 16.04 -6.64 -9.01
CA LYS A 75 16.08 -5.55 -8.03
C LYS A 75 14.75 -4.80 -7.97
N GLN A 76 14.18 -4.41 -9.12
CA GLN A 76 12.88 -3.74 -9.16
C GLN A 76 11.76 -4.61 -8.59
N PHE A 77 11.74 -5.91 -8.91
CA PHE A 77 10.76 -6.84 -8.36
C PHE A 77 10.94 -7.03 -6.85
N ALA A 78 12.18 -7.10 -6.36
CA ALA A 78 12.48 -7.13 -4.94
C ALA A 78 12.04 -5.83 -4.22
N GLU A 79 12.24 -4.66 -4.84
CA GLU A 79 11.76 -3.37 -4.31
C GLU A 79 10.22 -3.32 -4.23
N ILE A 80 9.53 -3.86 -5.25
CA ILE A 80 8.07 -3.99 -5.24
C ILE A 80 7.61 -4.91 -4.11
N LEU A 81 8.21 -6.10 -3.99
CA LEU A 81 7.86 -7.06 -2.93
C LEU A 81 8.15 -6.51 -1.54
N HIS A 82 9.29 -5.84 -1.35
CA HIS A 82 9.65 -5.19 -0.10
C HIS A 82 8.60 -4.13 0.28
N PHE A 83 8.26 -3.23 -0.65
CA PHE A 83 7.19 -2.25 -0.42
C PHE A 83 5.86 -2.93 -0.06
N THR A 84 5.45 -3.94 -0.81
CA THR A 84 4.19 -4.67 -0.60
C THR A 84 4.12 -5.27 0.80
N LEU A 85 5.18 -5.96 1.23
CA LEU A 85 5.22 -6.59 2.54
C LEU A 85 5.28 -5.55 3.67
N SER A 86 6.11 -4.52 3.54
CA SER A 86 6.19 -3.44 4.54
C SER A 86 4.86 -2.69 4.68
N PHE A 87 4.16 -2.44 3.58
CA PHE A 87 2.84 -1.82 3.62
C PHE A 87 1.83 -2.72 4.33
N ASP A 88 1.76 -4.00 3.96
CA ASP A 88 0.79 -4.93 4.52
C ASP A 88 1.06 -5.21 6.01
N GLU A 89 2.32 -5.27 6.44
CA GLU A 89 2.71 -5.36 7.87
C GLU A 89 2.22 -4.13 8.67
N LEU A 90 2.49 -2.93 8.17
CA LEU A 90 2.05 -1.68 8.80
C LEU A 90 0.52 -1.57 8.81
N LYS A 91 -0.17 -2.07 7.77
CA LYS A 91 -1.63 -2.12 7.72
C LYS A 91 -2.19 -3.10 8.73
N MET A 92 -1.62 -4.31 8.85
CA MET A 92 -2.10 -5.35 9.77
C MET A 92 -1.98 -4.92 11.23
N THR A 93 -0.92 -4.18 11.56
CA THR A 93 -0.70 -3.63 12.92
C THR A 93 -1.54 -2.38 13.20
N ASN A 94 -2.33 -1.91 12.24
CA ASN A 94 -3.06 -0.65 12.32
C ASN A 94 -4.56 -0.78 11.99
N PRO A 95 -5.39 -1.25 12.94
CA PRO A 95 -6.83 -1.39 12.73
C PRO A 95 -7.56 -0.04 12.55
N ALA A 96 -6.96 1.08 12.95
CA ALA A 96 -7.59 2.40 12.87
C ALA A 96 -7.84 2.86 11.42
N ILE A 97 -7.08 2.35 10.45
CA ILE A 97 -7.26 2.63 9.01
C ILE A 97 -8.68 2.35 8.55
N GLN A 98 -9.21 1.17 8.89
CA GLN A 98 -10.55 0.77 8.49
C GLN A 98 -11.62 1.58 9.23
N ASN A 99 -11.37 1.91 10.51
CA ASN A 99 -12.29 2.69 11.32
C ASN A 99 -12.41 4.15 10.82
N ASP A 100 -11.28 4.80 10.55
CA ASP A 100 -11.22 6.18 10.06
C ASP A 100 -11.82 6.29 8.66
N PHE A 101 -11.51 5.33 7.77
CA PHE A 101 -12.12 5.31 6.45
C PHE A 101 -13.63 5.05 6.51
N SER A 102 -14.08 4.20 7.43
CA SER A 102 -15.51 3.99 7.68
C SER A 102 -16.18 5.24 8.24
N TYR A 103 -15.52 5.99 9.14
CA TYR A 103 -16.00 7.27 9.64
C TYR A 103 -16.16 8.28 8.50
N TYR A 104 -15.13 8.47 7.67
CA TYR A 104 -15.17 9.35 6.50
C TYR A 104 -16.38 9.06 5.60
N ARG A 105 -16.60 7.78 5.23
CA ARG A 105 -17.72 7.37 4.38
C ARG A 105 -19.08 7.72 5.00
N ARG A 106 -19.26 7.49 6.31
CA ARG A 106 -20.50 7.82 7.02
C ARG A 106 -20.72 9.33 7.06
N THR A 107 -19.69 10.12 7.31
CA THR A 107 -19.78 11.59 7.39
C THR A 107 -20.11 12.20 6.03
N ILE A 108 -19.48 11.76 4.94
CA ILE A 108 -19.85 12.19 3.58
C ILE A 108 -21.30 11.81 3.26
N SER A 109 -21.71 10.57 3.58
CA SER A 109 -23.08 10.13 3.30
C SER A 109 -24.13 10.97 4.03
N ARG A 110 -23.85 11.40 5.28
CA ARG A 110 -24.73 12.31 6.04
C ARG A 110 -24.74 13.72 5.45
N ASN A 111 -23.57 14.25 5.10
CA ASN A 111 -23.47 15.61 4.56
C ASN A 111 -24.15 15.74 3.17
N ARG A 112 -24.13 14.68 2.35
CA ARG A 112 -24.84 14.65 1.05
C ARG A 112 -26.37 14.75 1.20
N LEU A 113 -26.94 14.13 2.24
CA LEU A 113 -28.38 14.24 2.52
C LEU A 113 -28.77 15.66 2.92
N ASN A 114 -27.84 16.41 3.52
CA ASN A 114 -28.07 17.76 4.02
C ASN A 114 -27.74 18.86 3.00
N ASN A 115 -26.80 18.62 2.06
CA ASN A 115 -26.36 19.60 1.05
C ASN A 115 -26.02 18.92 -0.30
N GLN A 116 -26.89 19.08 -1.30
CA GLN A 116 -26.75 18.50 -2.65
C GLN A 116 -25.58 19.08 -3.48
N GLN A 117 -24.98 20.21 -3.09
CA GLN A 117 -23.92 20.90 -3.84
C GLN A 117 -22.48 20.45 -3.52
N LEU A 118 -22.27 19.62 -2.49
CA LEU A 118 -20.92 19.23 -2.03
C LEU A 118 -20.28 18.09 -2.83
N GLU A 119 -20.91 17.56 -3.88
CA GLU A 119 -20.35 16.44 -4.65
C GLU A 119 -19.08 16.83 -5.43
N ALA A 120 -18.91 18.12 -5.78
CA ALA A 120 -17.79 18.60 -6.60
C ALA A 120 -16.45 18.78 -5.84
N GLU A 121 -16.47 18.90 -4.51
CA GLU A 121 -15.26 19.11 -3.69
C GLU A 121 -14.71 17.82 -3.05
N ASN A 122 -15.43 16.71 -3.15
CA ASN A 122 -15.00 15.46 -2.51
C ASN A 122 -13.90 14.77 -3.31
N GLU A 123 -12.70 14.63 -2.74
CA GLU A 123 -11.57 13.94 -3.37
C GLU A 123 -11.84 12.47 -3.73
N VAL A 124 -12.86 11.84 -3.12
CA VAL A 124 -13.21 10.42 -3.31
C VAL A 124 -14.69 10.30 -3.69
N ASN A 125 -14.98 9.83 -4.91
CA ASN A 125 -16.34 9.53 -5.34
C ASN A 125 -16.87 8.22 -4.69
N ASN A 126 -18.17 7.96 -4.79
CA ASN A 126 -18.80 6.81 -4.10
C ASN A 126 -18.25 5.46 -4.60
N GLU A 127 -18.08 5.31 -5.91
CA GLU A 127 -17.54 4.08 -6.50
C GLU A 127 -16.10 3.79 -6.04
N MET A 128 -15.23 4.79 -6.05
CA MET A 128 -13.87 4.72 -5.54
C MET A 128 -13.86 4.34 -4.07
N ALA A 129 -14.74 4.95 -3.26
CA ALA A 129 -14.84 4.63 -1.84
C ALA A 129 -15.23 3.17 -1.59
N ASN A 130 -16.09 2.59 -2.43
CA ASN A 130 -16.49 1.18 -2.34
C ASN A 130 -15.31 0.26 -2.68
N ARG A 131 -14.57 0.55 -3.77
CA ARG A 131 -13.38 -0.23 -4.15
C ARG A 131 -12.26 -0.14 -3.10
N MET A 132 -12.01 1.06 -2.57
CA MET A 132 -11.07 1.26 -1.47
C MET A 132 -11.50 0.51 -0.20
N SER A 133 -12.80 0.43 0.10
CA SER A 133 -13.30 -0.31 1.27
C SER A 133 -12.97 -1.80 1.16
N LEU A 134 -13.19 -2.39 -0.01
CA LEU A 134 -12.83 -3.79 -0.28
C LEU A 134 -11.32 -3.99 -0.20
N PHE A 135 -10.54 -3.06 -0.75
CA PHE A 135 -9.08 -3.09 -0.66
C PHE A 135 -8.62 -3.11 0.80
N TYR A 136 -9.06 -2.16 1.64
CA TYR A 136 -8.60 -2.10 3.04
C TYR A 136 -9.20 -3.15 3.98
N ALA A 137 -10.24 -3.87 3.57
CA ALA A 137 -10.78 -5.01 4.31
C ALA A 137 -9.83 -6.21 4.32
N GLU A 138 -9.07 -6.40 3.23
CA GLU A 138 -8.09 -7.50 3.10
C GLU A 138 -6.96 -7.37 4.10
N ALA A 139 -6.51 -8.48 4.70
CA ALA A 139 -5.37 -8.46 5.65
C ALA A 139 -4.07 -7.97 4.97
N THR A 140 -3.84 -8.42 3.73
CA THR A 140 -2.65 -8.13 2.92
C THR A 140 -3.06 -7.54 1.56
N PRO A 141 -3.54 -6.29 1.52
CA PRO A 141 -4.17 -5.71 0.32
C PRO A 141 -3.20 -5.53 -0.85
N MET A 142 -1.95 -5.18 -0.60
CA MET A 142 -0.95 -5.03 -1.66
C MET A 142 -0.52 -6.40 -2.20
N LEU A 143 -0.31 -7.39 -1.31
CA LEU A 143 0.05 -8.74 -1.72
C LEU A 143 -1.08 -9.43 -2.48
N LYS A 144 -2.33 -9.22 -2.05
CA LYS A 144 -3.51 -9.69 -2.79
C LYS A 144 -3.58 -9.09 -4.19
N THR A 145 -3.25 -7.81 -4.32
CA THR A 145 -3.20 -7.12 -5.62
C THR A 145 -2.13 -7.70 -6.53
N LEU A 146 -0.91 -7.93 -6.02
CA LEU A 146 0.15 -8.60 -6.79
C LEU A 146 -0.24 -10.02 -7.18
N SER A 147 -0.79 -10.81 -6.25
CA SER A 147 -1.24 -12.19 -6.52
C SER A 147 -2.31 -12.25 -7.62
N ASN A 148 -3.27 -11.33 -7.60
CA ASN A 148 -4.29 -11.23 -8.64
C ASN A 148 -3.67 -10.81 -9.98
N ALA A 149 -2.70 -9.89 -9.98
CA ALA A 149 -2.00 -9.45 -11.19
C ALA A 149 -1.16 -10.58 -11.81
N THR A 150 -0.45 -11.38 -10.99
CA THR A 150 0.30 -12.55 -11.45
C THR A 150 -0.64 -13.60 -12.05
N THR A 151 -1.76 -13.89 -11.37
CA THR A 151 -2.78 -14.82 -11.89
C THR A 151 -3.33 -14.34 -13.23
N LYS A 152 -3.64 -13.04 -13.34
CA LYS A 152 -4.10 -12.42 -14.58
C LYS A 152 -3.05 -12.54 -15.69
N PHE A 153 -1.79 -12.22 -15.40
CA PHE A 153 -0.68 -12.34 -16.36
C PHE A 153 -0.57 -13.76 -16.94
N VAL A 154 -0.58 -14.80 -16.09
CA VAL A 154 -0.54 -16.20 -16.55
C VAL A 154 -1.77 -16.54 -17.40
N SER A 155 -2.96 -16.07 -17.01
CA SER A 155 -4.20 -16.36 -17.74
C SER A 155 -4.29 -15.68 -19.11
N GLU A 156 -3.72 -14.50 -19.26
CA GLU A 156 -3.72 -13.71 -20.50
C GLU A 156 -2.61 -14.16 -21.47
N ASN A 157 -1.49 -14.69 -20.96
CA ASN A 157 -0.34 -15.12 -21.75
C ASN A 157 -0.30 -16.63 -21.92
N LYS A 158 -1.35 -17.23 -22.51
CA LYS A 158 -1.48 -18.69 -22.69
C LYS A 158 -0.36 -19.34 -23.52
N THR A 159 0.40 -18.55 -24.26
CA THR A 159 1.55 -19.01 -25.06
C THR A 159 2.83 -19.15 -24.23
N LEU A 160 2.88 -18.58 -23.04
CA LEU A 160 3.99 -18.74 -22.11
C LEU A 160 3.72 -19.95 -21.20
N PRO A 161 4.70 -20.87 -21.05
CA PRO A 161 4.64 -21.92 -20.05
C PRO A 161 4.42 -21.33 -18.64
N ILE A 162 3.51 -21.93 -17.86
CA ILE A 162 3.27 -21.50 -16.47
C ILE A 162 4.51 -21.67 -15.59
N GLU A 163 5.31 -22.71 -15.90
CA GLU A 163 6.58 -23.03 -15.26
C GLU A 163 7.57 -21.87 -15.31
N ASP A 164 7.65 -21.10 -16.40
CA ASP A 164 8.54 -19.94 -16.50
C ASP A 164 8.24 -18.89 -15.41
N THR A 165 6.96 -18.69 -15.07
CA THR A 165 6.55 -17.75 -14.02
C THR A 165 6.82 -18.33 -12.63
N THR A 166 6.48 -19.60 -12.41
CA THR A 166 6.68 -20.24 -11.10
C THR A 166 8.14 -20.49 -10.77
N ASP A 167 8.96 -20.80 -11.76
CA ASP A 167 10.41 -21.04 -11.62
C ASP A 167 11.14 -19.73 -11.37
N CYS A 168 10.72 -18.64 -12.01
CA CYS A 168 11.22 -17.29 -11.71
C CYS A 168 10.97 -16.92 -10.23
N LEU A 169 9.73 -17.07 -9.75
CA LEU A 169 9.39 -16.80 -8.35
C LEU A 169 10.16 -17.71 -7.38
N SER A 170 10.28 -19.00 -7.70
CA SER A 170 11.00 -19.99 -6.89
C SER A 170 12.49 -19.70 -6.83
N THR A 171 13.09 -19.28 -7.95
CA THR A 171 14.49 -18.86 -8.03
C THR A 171 14.73 -17.65 -7.15
N MET A 172 13.86 -16.64 -7.21
CA MET A 172 13.97 -15.46 -6.35
C MET A 172 13.86 -15.80 -4.86
N ALA A 173 12.91 -16.67 -4.49
CA ALA A 173 12.79 -17.16 -3.11
C ALA A 173 14.05 -17.92 -2.65
N CYS A 174 14.62 -18.74 -3.53
CA CYS A 174 15.86 -19.48 -3.25
C CYS A 174 17.06 -18.53 -3.07
N VAL A 175 17.20 -17.52 -3.93
CA VAL A 175 18.25 -16.50 -3.82
C VAL A 175 18.14 -15.75 -2.49
N CYS A 176 16.93 -15.29 -2.13
CA CYS A 176 16.68 -14.64 -0.83
C CYS A 176 17.06 -15.56 0.34
N ARG A 177 16.67 -16.84 0.28
CA ARG A 177 17.01 -17.84 1.31
C ARG A 177 18.52 -17.99 1.44
N VAL A 178 19.24 -18.22 0.34
CA VAL A 178 20.70 -18.37 0.34
C VAL A 178 21.38 -17.10 0.88
N MET A 179 20.89 -15.92 0.50
CA MET A 179 21.42 -14.64 0.99
C MET A 179 21.27 -14.48 2.51
N LEU A 180 20.16 -14.94 3.10
CA LEU A 180 19.92 -14.90 4.55
C LEU A 180 20.67 -16.02 5.30
N GLU A 181 20.79 -17.20 4.70
CA GLU A 181 21.45 -18.35 5.30
C GLU A 181 22.97 -18.22 5.30
N THR A 182 23.56 -17.50 4.33
CA THR A 182 25.01 -17.27 4.22
C THR A 182 25.55 -16.42 5.39
N PRO A 183 26.46 -16.95 6.25
CA PRO A 183 26.93 -16.28 7.47
C PRO A 183 27.54 -14.89 7.25
N ARG A 184 28.19 -14.68 6.10
CA ARG A 184 28.84 -13.41 5.73
C ARG A 184 27.86 -12.24 5.57
N ASN A 185 26.62 -12.51 5.17
CA ASN A 185 25.59 -11.49 4.96
C ASN A 185 24.83 -11.16 6.26
N ARG A 186 24.77 -12.10 7.23
CA ARG A 186 24.17 -11.84 8.55
C ARG A 186 24.94 -10.77 9.32
N LEU A 187 26.28 -10.80 9.22
CA LEU A 187 27.16 -9.82 9.85
C LEU A 187 27.00 -8.42 9.25
N ASN A 188 26.89 -8.29 7.93
CA ASN A 188 26.63 -7.00 7.28
C ASN A 188 25.23 -6.44 7.60
N ASN A 189 24.19 -7.27 7.68
CA ASN A 189 22.83 -6.82 8.04
C ASN A 189 22.73 -6.41 9.52
N GLN A 190 23.54 -7.00 10.41
CA GLN A 190 23.68 -6.55 11.81
C GLN A 190 24.47 -5.24 11.93
N GLN A 191 25.46 -5.00 11.08
CA GLN A 191 26.22 -3.74 11.08
C GLN A 191 25.39 -2.55 10.55
N VAL A 192 24.55 -2.75 9.52
CA VAL A 192 23.69 -1.68 8.98
C VAL A 192 22.56 -1.30 9.97
N SER A 193 22.02 -2.25 10.72
CA SER A 193 21.04 -1.96 11.79
C SER A 193 21.66 -1.27 13.00
N SER A 194 22.98 -1.34 13.17
CA SER A 194 23.72 -0.67 14.24
C SER A 194 24.08 0.79 13.90
N GLN A 195 24.24 1.15 12.62
CA GLN A 195 24.59 2.52 12.21
C GLN A 195 23.39 3.49 12.19
N SER A 196 22.15 3.00 12.14
CA SER A 196 20.95 3.85 12.24
C SER A 196 20.62 4.29 13.67
N ALA A 197 21.30 3.73 14.68
CA ALA A 197 21.08 4.05 16.10
C ALA A 197 22.02 5.14 16.65
N GLU A 198 22.94 5.68 15.84
CA GLU A 198 24.01 6.59 16.29
C GLU A 198 23.90 8.03 15.76
N ILE A 199 22.72 8.45 15.24
CA ILE A 199 22.48 9.86 14.81
C ILE A 199 21.53 10.62 15.75
N ASP A 200 21.04 10.00 16.83
CA ASP A 200 20.35 10.71 17.91
C ASP A 200 21.16 10.60 19.21
N THR A 201 22.24 11.37 19.31
CA THR A 201 22.83 11.81 20.59
C THR A 201 23.48 13.17 20.38
#